data_AF-A0A1U7SV06-F1
#
_entry.id   AF-A0A1U7SV06-F1
#
_cell.length_a   1.000
_cell.length_b   1.000
_cell.length_c   1.000
_cell.angle_alpha   90.00
_cell.angle_beta   90.00
_cell.angle_gamma   90.00
#
_symmetry.space_group_name_H-M   'P 1'
#
loop_
_entity.id
_entity.type
_entity.pdbx_description
1 polymer ?
#
loop_
_entity_poly.entity_id
_entity_poly.type
_entity_poly.pdbx_seq_one_letter_code
_entity_poly.pdbx_strand_id
1 'polypeptide(L)'
;MMREIRLPLALSLGLASLGVASWKKKSLCQEGEKLCEGQEPATDAPARREGSPVPKLLARPCKCILSGQWQNDLGSQVHIFDVEADGSFSGEYRTAVSATQAPIQPALLCGSQQLHGEGQQPTFGFTVNWKSFSDSTTVFVGQCFVDKSGEESLHTMWLLREEVNSGKDDWKATRTGCNVFTRIA
;
A
#
# COMPACT_ATOMS: atom_id res chain seq x y z
N MET A 1 55.89 -22.05 -51.08
CA MET A 1 55.38 -23.44 -51.10
C MET A 1 54.07 -23.42 -50.34
N MET A 2 52.95 -23.48 -51.08
CA MET A 2 51.58 -23.48 -50.55
C MET A 2 51.31 -24.76 -49.76
N ARG A 3 50.64 -24.63 -48.61
CA ARG A 3 49.73 -25.66 -48.08
C ARG A 3 48.49 -24.96 -47.52
N GLU A 4 47.46 -24.94 -48.34
CA GLU A 4 46.06 -24.70 -47.99
C GLU A 4 45.59 -25.78 -47.01
N ILE A 5 45.14 -25.36 -45.82
CA ILE A 5 44.40 -26.22 -44.89
C ILE A 5 42.96 -25.73 -44.91
N ARG A 6 42.12 -26.48 -45.62
CA ARG A 6 40.66 -26.34 -45.58
C ARG A 6 40.16 -26.76 -44.20
N LEU A 7 39.64 -25.83 -43.41
CA LEU A 7 38.79 -26.18 -42.27
C LEU A 7 37.34 -26.38 -42.76
N PRO A 8 36.62 -27.40 -42.27
CA PRO A 8 35.23 -27.63 -42.64
C PRO A 8 34.32 -26.55 -42.04
N LEU A 9 33.32 -26.13 -42.82
CA LEU A 9 32.18 -25.35 -42.35
C LEU A 9 31.49 -26.12 -41.22
N ALA A 10 31.52 -25.57 -40.00
CA ALA A 10 30.64 -26.02 -38.93
C ALA A 10 29.22 -25.52 -39.21
N LEU A 11 28.27 -26.45 -39.27
CA LEU A 11 26.85 -26.19 -39.42
C LEU A 11 26.35 -25.28 -38.31
N SER A 12 25.60 -24.24 -38.69
CA SER A 12 24.79 -23.45 -37.78
C SER A 12 23.70 -24.32 -37.15
N LEU A 13 23.90 -24.74 -35.90
CA LEU A 13 22.82 -25.24 -35.07
C LEU A 13 21.98 -24.03 -34.63
N GLY A 14 20.76 -23.97 -35.14
CA GLY A 14 19.77 -22.97 -34.74
C GLY A 14 19.53 -23.06 -33.24
N LEU A 15 19.74 -21.95 -32.54
CA LEU A 15 19.19 -21.76 -31.20
C LEU A 15 17.67 -21.68 -31.36
N ALA A 16 16.99 -22.79 -31.05
CA ALA A 16 15.57 -22.75 -30.77
C ALA A 16 15.37 -21.81 -29.59
N SER A 17 14.75 -20.66 -29.84
CA SER A 17 14.24 -19.78 -28.79
C SER A 17 13.21 -20.58 -27.99
N LEU A 18 13.61 -21.05 -26.81
CA LEU A 18 12.66 -21.42 -25.78
C LEU A 18 11.92 -20.13 -25.42
N GLY A 19 10.72 -19.98 -25.98
CA GLY A 19 9.80 -18.92 -25.62
C GLY A 19 9.66 -18.92 -24.11
N VAL A 20 10.07 -17.84 -23.47
CA VAL A 20 9.73 -17.61 -22.07
C VAL A 20 8.23 -17.50 -22.04
N ALA A 21 7.56 -18.54 -21.55
CA ALA A 21 6.13 -18.49 -21.29
C ALA A 21 5.92 -17.35 -20.29
N SER A 22 5.45 -16.21 -20.79
CA SER A 22 4.99 -15.10 -19.97
C SER A 22 3.75 -15.61 -19.23
N TRP A 23 3.97 -16.15 -18.04
CA TRP A 23 2.90 -16.35 -17.09
C TRP A 23 2.46 -14.95 -16.66
N LYS A 24 1.44 -14.42 -17.33
CA LYS A 24 0.51 -13.52 -16.67
C LYS A 24 0.04 -14.27 -15.44
N LYS A 25 0.62 -13.95 -14.27
CA LYS A 25 0.00 -14.20 -12.98
C LYS A 25 -1.37 -13.54 -13.10
N LYS A 26 -2.40 -14.36 -13.31
CA LYS A 26 -3.78 -13.93 -13.11
C LYS A 26 -3.81 -13.36 -11.70
N SER A 27 -4.10 -12.07 -11.60
CA SER A 27 -4.62 -11.48 -10.37
C SER A 27 -5.75 -12.40 -9.91
N LEU A 28 -5.48 -13.15 -8.86
CA LEU A 28 -6.48 -13.92 -8.17
C LEU A 28 -6.86 -13.06 -6.98
N CYS A 29 -8.16 -12.75 -6.88
CA CYS A 29 -8.83 -11.93 -5.86
C CYS A 29 -9.11 -10.48 -6.26
N GLN A 30 -10.03 -10.28 -7.19
CA GLN A 30 -11.05 -9.25 -7.06
C GLN A 30 -12.36 -9.81 -7.64
N GLU A 31 -13.15 -10.43 -6.76
CA GLU A 31 -14.61 -10.48 -6.79
C GLU A 31 -15.07 -11.27 -5.56
N GLY A 32 -15.69 -10.56 -4.62
CA GLY A 32 -16.16 -11.11 -3.36
C GLY A 32 -15.82 -10.17 -2.20
N GLU A 33 -16.85 -9.60 -1.60
CA GLU A 33 -16.76 -8.91 -0.32
C GLU A 33 -15.96 -9.80 0.65
N LYS A 34 -14.78 -9.35 1.07
CA LYS A 34 -13.90 -10.15 1.92
C LYS A 34 -14.54 -10.23 3.31
N LEU A 35 -15.19 -11.35 3.58
CA LEU A 35 -15.70 -11.75 4.87
C LEU A 35 -14.53 -12.12 5.77
N CYS A 36 -14.35 -11.41 6.88
CA CYS A 36 -13.45 -11.86 7.94
C CYS A 36 -14.23 -12.82 8.84
N GLU A 37 -13.78 -14.09 8.96
CA GLU A 37 -14.36 -15.05 9.91
C GLU A 37 -13.94 -14.69 11.34
N GLY A 38 -14.92 -14.63 12.27
CA GLY A 38 -14.65 -14.35 13.68
C GLY A 38 -14.19 -15.61 14.43
N GLN A 39 -13.12 -15.51 15.21
CA GLN A 39 -12.72 -16.53 16.17
C GLN A 39 -13.64 -16.46 17.41
N GLU A 40 -14.37 -17.54 17.70
CA GLU A 40 -15.17 -17.68 18.94
C GLU A 40 -14.25 -17.61 20.19
N PRO A 41 -14.64 -16.90 21.27
CA PRO A 41 -13.94 -16.99 22.54
C PRO A 41 -14.18 -18.38 23.16
N ALA A 42 -13.11 -19.01 23.63
CA ALA A 42 -13.18 -20.30 24.32
C ALA A 42 -14.00 -20.17 25.62
N THR A 43 -15.27 -20.59 25.57
CA THR A 43 -16.09 -20.80 26.76
C THR A 43 -16.46 -22.27 26.88
N ASP A 44 -15.96 -22.91 27.93
CA ASP A 44 -16.41 -24.21 28.42
C ASP A 44 -17.93 -24.19 28.67
N ALA A 45 -18.69 -24.88 27.82
CA ALA A 45 -20.12 -25.15 28.06
C ALA A 45 -20.52 -26.51 27.46
N PRO A 46 -21.46 -27.24 28.09
CA PRO A 46 -21.63 -28.67 27.87
C PRO A 46 -22.39 -29.01 26.59
N ALA A 47 -22.27 -30.28 26.18
CA ALA A 47 -22.78 -30.88 24.95
C ALA A 47 -24.17 -30.39 24.53
N ARG A 48 -24.23 -29.80 23.33
CA ARG A 48 -25.42 -29.23 22.70
C ARG A 48 -26.27 -30.33 22.05
N ARG A 49 -27.60 -30.27 22.24
CA ARG A 49 -28.58 -31.12 21.56
C ARG A 49 -28.58 -30.82 20.05
N GLU A 50 -28.55 -31.86 19.22
CA GLU A 50 -28.74 -31.77 17.76
C GLU A 50 -30.13 -31.19 17.45
N GLY A 51 -30.15 -30.08 16.68
CA GLY A 51 -31.39 -29.44 16.23
C GLY A 51 -31.49 -27.92 16.42
N SER A 52 -30.51 -27.26 17.05
CA SER A 52 -30.50 -25.78 17.05
C SER A 52 -30.01 -25.23 15.70
N PRO A 53 -30.63 -24.16 15.17
CA PRO A 53 -30.11 -23.47 14.00
C PRO A 53 -28.67 -23.04 14.28
N VAL A 54 -27.74 -23.40 13.39
CA VAL A 54 -26.39 -22.83 13.40
C VAL A 54 -26.57 -21.32 13.23
N PRO A 55 -26.08 -20.47 14.16
CA PRO A 55 -26.12 -19.03 13.95
C PRO A 55 -25.41 -18.75 12.63
N LYS A 56 -26.08 -18.08 11.69
CA LYS A 56 -25.41 -17.55 10.50
C LYS A 56 -24.29 -16.65 11.03
N LEU A 57 -23.04 -17.05 10.82
CA LEU A 57 -21.88 -16.23 11.14
C LEU A 57 -22.09 -14.90 10.41
N LEU A 58 -22.37 -13.84 11.17
CA LEU A 58 -22.50 -12.52 10.59
C LEU A 58 -21.11 -12.12 10.10
N ALA A 59 -20.94 -12.21 8.79
CA ALA A 59 -19.90 -11.56 8.03
C ALA A 59 -19.54 -10.21 8.64
N ARG A 60 -18.41 -10.11 9.34
CA ARG A 60 -17.92 -8.79 9.75
C ARG A 60 -17.12 -8.24 8.58
N PRO A 61 -17.45 -7.05 8.06
CA PRO A 61 -16.65 -6.44 7.00
C PRO A 61 -15.22 -6.30 7.52
N CYS A 62 -14.25 -6.74 6.72
CA CYS A 62 -12.85 -6.57 7.05
C CYS A 62 -12.55 -5.07 7.21
N LYS A 63 -12.14 -4.68 8.42
CA LYS A 63 -11.78 -3.31 8.78
C LYS A 63 -10.27 -3.10 8.64
N CYS A 64 -9.86 -1.85 8.61
CA CYS A 64 -8.51 -1.39 8.36
C CYS A 64 -7.90 -1.83 7.02
N ILE A 65 -8.73 -1.91 5.98
CA ILE A 65 -8.27 -2.01 4.61
C ILE A 65 -7.80 -0.62 4.16
N LEU A 66 -6.49 -0.45 3.92
CA LEU A 66 -5.93 0.85 3.53
C LEU A 66 -6.41 1.33 2.15
N SER A 67 -6.67 0.43 1.21
CA SER A 67 -7.18 0.79 -0.12
C SER A 67 -8.46 1.61 -0.03
N GLY A 68 -8.58 2.62 -0.89
CA GLY A 68 -9.68 3.56 -0.93
C GLY A 68 -9.26 5.00 -0.65
N GLN A 69 -10.25 5.86 -0.47
CA GLN A 69 -10.05 7.30 -0.28
C GLN A 69 -10.16 7.70 1.19
N TRP A 70 -9.23 8.56 1.61
CA TRP A 70 -9.15 9.08 2.97
C TRP A 70 -8.94 10.59 2.93
N GLN A 71 -9.49 11.29 3.92
CA GLN A 71 -9.28 12.72 4.14
C GLN A 71 -8.72 12.96 5.53
N ASN A 72 -7.74 13.86 5.65
CA ASN A 72 -7.22 14.28 6.94
C ASN A 72 -7.92 15.52 7.52
N ASP A 73 -7.58 15.81 8.77
CA ASP A 73 -7.99 16.96 9.57
C ASP A 73 -7.67 18.34 8.94
N LEU A 74 -6.78 18.38 7.94
CA LEU A 74 -6.47 19.60 7.16
C LEU A 74 -7.23 19.67 5.83
N GLY A 75 -8.08 18.68 5.53
CA GLY A 75 -8.83 18.57 4.27
C GLY A 75 -8.04 17.95 3.10
N SER A 76 -6.79 17.53 3.33
CA SER A 76 -6.00 16.83 2.31
C SER A 76 -6.56 15.44 2.08
N GLN A 77 -6.47 14.95 0.85
CA GLN A 77 -7.01 13.64 0.47
C GLN A 77 -5.90 12.72 -0.01
N VAL A 78 -6.03 11.44 0.32
CA VAL A 78 -5.17 10.37 -0.21
C VAL A 78 -6.05 9.26 -0.77
N HIS A 79 -5.74 8.84 -1.99
CA HIS A 79 -6.30 7.65 -2.61
C HIS A 79 -5.23 6.58 -2.65
N ILE A 80 -5.37 5.57 -1.79
CA ILE A 80 -4.50 4.39 -1.77
C ILE A 80 -5.12 3.37 -2.72
N PHE A 81 -4.36 2.92 -3.71
CA PHE A 81 -4.81 1.88 -4.64
C PHE A 81 -4.82 0.51 -3.93
N ASP A 82 -4.97 -0.56 -4.71
CA ASP A 82 -4.92 -1.91 -4.16
C ASP A 82 -3.59 -2.17 -3.44
N VAL A 83 -3.69 -2.75 -2.22
CA VAL A 83 -2.53 -3.25 -1.49
C VAL A 83 -2.19 -4.63 -2.01
N GLU A 84 -0.95 -4.79 -2.48
CA GLU A 84 -0.43 -6.02 -3.04
C GLU A 84 -0.24 -7.09 -1.95
N ALA A 85 -0.08 -8.35 -2.37
CA ALA A 85 0.09 -9.48 -1.45
C ALA A 85 1.36 -9.39 -0.57
N ASP A 86 2.36 -8.63 -1.00
CA ASP A 86 3.59 -8.35 -0.24
C ASP A 86 3.45 -7.12 0.69
N GLY A 87 2.27 -6.50 0.72
CA GLY A 87 1.95 -5.33 1.52
C GLY A 87 2.36 -4.02 0.87
N SER A 88 2.98 -4.03 -0.31
CA SER A 88 3.29 -2.81 -1.06
C SER A 88 2.03 -2.18 -1.65
N PHE A 89 2.04 -0.87 -1.82
CA PHE A 89 0.96 -0.14 -2.48
C PHE A 89 1.48 1.15 -3.12
N SER A 90 0.66 1.66 -4.04
CA SER A 90 0.83 3.00 -4.62
C SER A 90 -0.46 3.80 -4.47
N GLY A 91 -0.41 5.08 -4.83
CA GLY A 91 -1.58 5.93 -4.74
C GLY A 91 -1.32 7.34 -5.23
N GLU A 92 -2.29 8.20 -4.96
CA GLU A 92 -2.23 9.63 -5.23
C GLU A 92 -2.57 10.41 -3.96
N TYR A 93 -1.82 11.47 -3.68
CA TYR A 93 -2.04 12.39 -2.59
C TYR A 93 -2.36 13.78 -3.14
N ARG A 94 -3.42 14.41 -2.65
CA ARG A 94 -3.79 15.79 -2.94
C ARG A 94 -3.83 16.59 -1.65
N THR A 95 -2.80 17.39 -1.42
CA THR A 95 -2.77 18.28 -0.26
C THR A 95 -3.81 19.39 -0.36
N ALA A 96 -4.36 19.84 0.77
CA ALA A 96 -5.17 21.06 0.84
C ALA A 96 -4.34 22.30 1.19
N VAL A 97 -3.10 22.10 1.66
CA VAL A 97 -2.20 23.16 2.12
C VAL A 97 -0.83 23.02 1.49
N SER A 98 -0.16 24.14 1.21
CA SER A 98 1.22 24.15 0.71
C SER A 98 1.96 25.35 1.31
N ALA A 99 3.26 25.17 1.57
CA ALA A 99 4.16 26.27 1.88
C ALA A 99 4.72 26.95 0.62
N THR A 100 4.54 26.33 -0.55
CA THR A 100 4.95 26.90 -1.85
C THR A 100 3.86 27.83 -2.39
N GLN A 101 4.24 28.77 -3.24
CA GLN A 101 3.30 29.63 -3.98
C GLN A 101 2.80 28.97 -5.27
N ALA A 102 3.33 27.80 -5.62
CA ALA A 102 2.93 27.07 -6.81
C ALA A 102 1.50 26.52 -6.63
N PRO A 103 0.68 26.47 -7.70
CA PRO A 103 -0.62 25.83 -7.62
C PRO A 103 -0.49 24.36 -7.19
N ILE A 104 -1.26 23.97 -6.19
CA ILE A 104 -1.28 22.59 -5.70
C ILE A 104 -1.67 21.64 -6.84
N GLN A 105 -0.88 20.58 -7.01
CA GLN A 105 -1.16 19.48 -7.94
C GLN A 105 -1.23 18.15 -7.16
N PRO A 106 -1.93 17.14 -7.67
CA PRO A 106 -1.82 15.79 -7.13
C PRO A 106 -0.38 15.26 -7.24
N ALA A 107 0.01 14.40 -6.31
CA ALA A 107 1.34 13.81 -6.22
C ALA A 107 1.24 12.29 -6.06
N LEU A 108 2.13 11.55 -6.73
CA LEU A 108 2.18 10.10 -6.58
C LEU A 108 2.82 9.72 -5.25
N LEU A 109 2.34 8.60 -4.69
CA LEU A 109 2.92 7.99 -3.50
C LEU A 109 3.20 6.50 -3.72
N CYS A 110 4.18 6.00 -2.97
CA CYS A 110 4.45 4.58 -2.82
C CYS A 110 4.66 4.25 -1.33
N GLY A 111 4.20 3.08 -0.91
CA GLY A 111 4.24 2.70 0.48
C GLY A 111 4.17 1.20 0.70
N SER A 112 4.15 0.83 1.97
CA SER A 112 3.92 -0.55 2.40
C SER A 112 3.21 -0.58 3.74
N GLN A 113 2.49 -1.67 3.98
CA GLN A 113 1.93 -1.99 5.29
C GLN A 113 2.53 -3.27 5.84
N GLN A 114 2.54 -3.41 7.16
CA GLN A 114 2.85 -4.67 7.80
C GLN A 114 1.75 -5.69 7.49
N LEU A 115 2.16 -6.88 7.08
CA LEU A 115 1.25 -8.00 6.86
C LEU A 115 0.90 -8.62 8.21
N HIS A 116 -0.33 -8.40 8.65
CA HIS A 116 -0.90 -9.05 9.83
C HIS A 116 -2.04 -9.98 9.41
N GLY A 117 -2.41 -10.90 10.31
CA GLY A 117 -3.59 -11.76 10.13
C GLY A 117 -4.90 -10.95 10.05
N GLU A 118 -5.99 -11.61 9.66
CA GLU A 118 -7.28 -10.93 9.49
C GLU A 118 -7.77 -10.27 10.79
N GLY A 119 -8.42 -9.10 10.67
CA GLY A 119 -8.95 -8.32 11.82
C GLY A 119 -7.92 -7.46 12.57
N GLN A 120 -6.71 -7.30 12.03
CA GLN A 120 -5.65 -6.49 12.65
C GLN A 120 -5.68 -5.02 12.20
N GLN A 121 -5.06 -4.17 13.02
CA GLN A 121 -4.90 -2.73 12.86
C GLN A 121 -3.45 -2.46 12.39
N PRO A 122 -3.12 -2.59 11.10
CA PRO A 122 -1.74 -2.64 10.62
C PRO A 122 -1.04 -1.30 10.75
N THR A 123 0.27 -1.36 11.02
CA THR A 123 1.15 -0.21 10.79
C THR A 123 1.53 -0.12 9.32
N PHE A 124 1.76 1.09 8.84
CA PHE A 124 2.10 1.34 7.45
C PHE A 124 2.95 2.59 7.34
N GLY A 125 3.56 2.76 6.17
CA GLY A 125 4.21 4.01 5.79
C GLY A 125 4.21 4.21 4.29
N PHE A 126 4.23 5.47 3.87
CA PHE A 126 4.31 5.84 2.46
C PHE A 126 5.10 7.12 2.25
N THR A 127 5.67 7.26 1.07
CA THR A 127 6.41 8.44 0.62
C THR A 127 5.60 9.13 -0.48
N VAL A 128 5.40 10.44 -0.33
CA VAL A 128 4.79 11.32 -1.33
C VAL A 128 5.90 12.12 -2.01
N ASN A 129 5.97 12.07 -3.33
CA ASN A 129 6.91 12.85 -4.12
C ASN A 129 6.19 14.05 -4.76
N TRP A 130 6.50 15.26 -4.30
CA TRP A 130 5.81 16.49 -4.70
C TRP A 130 6.25 17.08 -6.04
N LYS A 131 7.02 16.34 -6.85
CA LYS A 131 7.61 16.77 -8.13
C LYS A 131 6.65 17.49 -9.09
N SER A 132 5.34 17.30 -8.96
CA SER A 132 4.34 18.02 -9.75
C SER A 132 4.25 19.52 -9.43
N PHE A 133 4.68 19.98 -8.24
CA PHE A 133 4.63 21.40 -7.85
C PHE A 133 5.64 21.86 -6.76
N SER A 134 6.54 20.97 -6.29
CA SER A 134 7.57 21.29 -5.29
C SER A 134 8.74 20.29 -5.36
N ASP A 135 9.96 20.75 -5.06
CA ASP A 135 11.15 19.90 -4.94
C ASP A 135 11.30 19.23 -3.55
N SER A 136 10.19 19.09 -2.82
CA SER A 136 10.17 18.46 -1.51
C SER A 136 9.69 17.00 -1.57
N THR A 137 9.91 16.27 -0.48
CA THR A 137 9.36 14.92 -0.27
C THR A 137 8.73 14.83 1.11
N THR A 138 7.66 14.07 1.26
CA THR A 138 7.07 13.81 2.58
C THR A 138 6.91 12.33 2.81
N VAL A 139 7.33 11.86 3.98
CA VAL A 139 7.06 10.50 4.44
C VAL A 139 5.99 10.55 5.51
N PHE A 140 5.06 9.60 5.45
CA PHE A 140 4.06 9.35 6.48
C PHE A 140 4.32 7.96 7.06
N VAL A 141 4.17 7.83 8.37
CA VAL A 141 4.16 6.57 9.09
C VAL A 141 3.00 6.57 10.07
N GLY A 142 2.29 5.45 10.19
CA GLY A 142 1.11 5.41 11.02
C GLY A 142 0.55 4.03 11.26
N GLN A 143 -0.63 4.01 11.87
CA GLN A 143 -1.40 2.82 12.16
C GLN A 143 -2.88 3.09 11.90
N CYS A 144 -3.57 2.13 11.30
CA CYS A 144 -5.03 2.18 11.21
C CYS A 144 -5.65 1.74 12.54
N PHE A 145 -6.68 2.45 12.98
CA PHE A 145 -7.47 2.11 14.16
C PHE A 145 -8.95 1.94 13.84
N VAL A 146 -9.62 1.02 14.55
CA VAL A 146 -11.07 0.84 14.55
C VAL A 146 -11.58 1.13 15.95
N ASP A 147 -12.50 2.08 16.07
CA ASP A 147 -13.06 2.46 17.36
C ASP A 147 -14.19 1.50 17.82
N LYS A 148 -14.81 1.82 18.96
CA LYS A 148 -15.94 1.03 19.49
C LYS A 148 -17.20 1.11 18.63
N SER A 149 -17.35 2.15 17.82
CA SER A 149 -18.48 2.34 16.91
C SER A 149 -18.27 1.63 15.55
N GLY A 150 -17.03 1.18 15.28
CA GLY A 150 -16.65 0.52 14.03
C GLY A 150 -16.14 1.50 12.96
N GLU A 151 -15.89 2.76 13.34
CA GLU A 151 -15.28 3.78 12.49
C GLU A 151 -13.77 3.59 12.39
N GLU A 152 -13.24 3.83 11.19
CA GLU A 152 -11.82 3.64 10.88
C GLU A 152 -11.10 4.98 10.79
N SER A 153 -9.90 5.02 11.36
CA SER A 153 -9.02 6.19 11.30
C SER A 153 -7.57 5.79 11.07
N LEU A 154 -6.82 6.59 10.32
CA LEU A 154 -5.38 6.41 10.17
C LEU A 154 -4.67 7.47 11.00
N HIS A 155 -3.99 7.05 12.06
CA HIS A 155 -3.21 7.95 12.89
C HIS A 155 -1.78 7.97 12.36
N THR A 156 -1.33 9.13 11.91
CA THR A 156 -0.04 9.27 11.22
C THR A 156 0.82 10.37 11.83
N MET A 157 2.13 10.18 11.74
CA MET A 157 3.14 11.23 11.82
C MET A 157 3.81 11.37 10.47
N TRP A 158 4.33 12.56 10.18
CA TRP A 158 5.04 12.82 8.94
C TRP A 158 6.31 13.64 9.13
N LEU A 159 7.22 13.48 8.17
CA LEU A 159 8.39 14.32 7.96
C LEU A 159 8.34 14.89 6.56
N LEU A 160 8.31 16.21 6.43
CA LEU A 160 8.48 16.90 5.16
C LEU A 160 9.93 17.34 5.04
N ARG A 161 10.58 16.93 3.97
CA ARG A 161 11.96 17.28 3.64
C ARG A 161 11.99 18.22 2.45
N GLU A 162 12.50 19.42 2.66
CA GLU A 162 12.80 20.39 1.60
C GLU A 162 14.16 20.07 0.96
N GLU A 163 14.26 20.34 -0.34
CA GLU A 163 15.56 20.48 -1.00
C GLU A 163 16.25 21.75 -0.50
N VAL A 164 17.56 21.65 -0.25
CA VAL A 164 18.39 22.79 0.14
C VAL A 164 19.66 22.84 -0.71
N ASN A 165 20.12 24.06 -1.00
CA ASN A 165 21.26 24.30 -1.88
C ASN A 165 22.59 23.77 -1.32
N SER A 166 22.70 23.56 -0.01
CA SER A 166 23.94 23.12 0.64
C SER A 166 23.69 22.35 1.92
N GLY A 167 24.64 21.51 2.32
CA GLY A 167 24.59 20.81 3.61
C GLY A 167 24.56 21.73 4.83
N LYS A 168 24.97 23.01 4.70
CA LYS A 168 24.88 23.99 5.80
C LYS A 168 23.43 24.39 6.12
N ASP A 169 22.52 24.19 5.18
CA ASP A 169 21.09 24.48 5.32
C ASP A 169 20.28 23.25 5.77
N ASP A 170 20.92 22.09 5.94
CA ASP A 170 20.27 20.83 6.30
C ASP A 170 19.46 20.92 7.61
N TRP A 171 19.98 21.66 8.59
CA TRP A 171 19.39 21.77 9.94
C TRP A 171 17.95 22.29 9.95
N LYS A 172 17.54 23.06 8.94
CA LYS A 172 16.19 23.65 8.81
C LYS A 172 15.31 22.93 7.78
N ALA A 173 15.84 21.93 7.09
CA ALA A 173 15.21 21.36 5.90
C ALA A 173 14.10 20.34 6.23
N THR A 174 13.95 19.92 7.49
CA THR A 174 12.96 18.92 7.90
C THR A 174 11.92 19.52 8.83
N ARG A 175 10.65 19.44 8.43
CA ARG A 175 9.47 19.75 9.25
C ARG A 175 8.79 18.45 9.66
N THR A 176 8.08 18.47 10.78
CA THR A 176 7.33 17.31 11.28
C THR A 176 5.93 17.71 11.73
N GLY A 177 5.00 16.76 11.72
CA GLY A 177 3.66 16.93 12.23
C GLY A 177 2.92 15.61 12.31
N CYS A 178 1.63 15.70 12.65
CA CYS A 178 0.72 14.56 12.71
C CYS A 178 -0.51 14.85 11.85
N ASN A 179 -1.15 13.80 11.34
CA ASN A 179 -2.47 13.90 10.73
C ASN A 179 -3.30 12.68 11.09
N VAL A 180 -4.59 12.90 11.25
CA VAL A 180 -5.59 11.83 11.40
C VAL A 180 -6.43 11.81 10.15
N PHE A 181 -6.45 10.66 9.47
CA PHE A 181 -7.29 10.46 8.30
C PHE A 181 -8.53 9.64 8.63
N THR A 182 -9.66 9.97 8.03
CA THR A 182 -10.90 9.19 8.07
C THR A 182 -11.34 8.85 6.65
N ARG A 183 -12.16 7.81 6.49
CA ARG A 183 -12.71 7.45 5.17
C ARG A 183 -13.56 8.59 4.61
N ILE A 184 -13.47 8.80 3.29
CA ILE A 184 -14.40 9.65 2.56
C ILE A 184 -15.61 8.78 2.20
N ALA A 185 -16.81 9.23 2.55
CA ALA A 185 -18.08 8.56 2.24
C ALA A 185 -18.46 8.70 0.75
#